data_AF-A0A3P8XZW9-F1
#
_entry.id   AF-A0A3P8XZW9-F1
#
_cell.length_a   1.000
_cell.length_b   1.000
_cell.length_c   1.000
_cell.angle_alpha   90.00
_cell.angle_beta   90.00
_cell.angle_gamma   90.00
#
_symmetry.space_group_name_H-M   'P 1'
#
loop_
_entity.id
_entity.type
_entity.pdbx_description
1 polymer ?
#
loop_
_entity_poly.entity_id
_entity_poly.type
_entity_poly.pdbx_seq_one_letter_code
_entity_poly.pdbx_strand_id
1 'polypeptide(L)'
;MCWAPLLSAVRTENGSVNVSCVSHGWQPRPRLKWSDGTRTLQPGSTRFGGGAQDLESIHSWLLTSSASSPWVSCSLSLPEGDEWEGRVDLQNLPEVQANSSGSLLTAVIILILLLVIAAVVIGVLYRKRDLPEEGTKTETKQLVLSTENMEGSLKTEDLETMRQARVDVSLDHQTAPACLTVSANGKELRYKKDDLCIPGEHLSILGKPGFTQGCRAYWEVGLRDDKVGIKISWWVGVACGSFSRQGEVKPCNDFWCLSLDKEKGLSLNMTDHILLPALPRPQTLGVYLDYDKGELSFISVEDMRRIVTVTTVFTGEVFPLFNPGIDGGAMKILD
;
A
#
# COMPACT_ATOMS: atom_id res chain seq x y z
N MET A 1 -22.17 11.27 -0.32
CA MET A 1 -21.55 10.48 0.77
C MET A 1 -22.10 9.07 0.65
N CYS A 2 -21.25 8.04 0.60
CA CYS A 2 -21.70 6.66 0.41
C CYS A 2 -21.94 6.01 1.78
N TRP A 3 -23.19 5.97 2.23
CA TRP A 3 -23.57 5.35 3.51
C TRP A 3 -23.94 3.86 3.37
N ALA A 4 -23.98 3.36 2.13
CA ALA A 4 -24.27 1.96 1.86
C ALA A 4 -23.17 1.04 2.42
N PRO A 5 -23.52 -0.06 3.10
CA PRO A 5 -22.53 -1.02 3.57
C PRO A 5 -21.89 -1.75 2.41
N LEU A 6 -20.56 -1.84 2.43
CA LEU A 6 -19.77 -2.64 1.51
C LEU A 6 -19.67 -4.06 2.04
N LEU A 7 -20.11 -5.05 1.24
CA LEU A 7 -20.01 -6.46 1.59
C LEU A 7 -18.94 -7.16 0.76
N SER A 8 -18.20 -8.05 1.40
CA SER A 8 -17.27 -8.98 0.74
C SER A 8 -17.51 -10.40 1.26
N ALA A 9 -17.45 -11.40 0.38
CA ALA A 9 -17.71 -12.79 0.74
C ALA A 9 -16.62 -13.72 0.17
N VAL A 10 -16.14 -14.64 1.01
CA VAL A 10 -15.05 -15.57 0.68
C VAL A 10 -15.41 -16.98 1.15
N ARG A 11 -15.27 -17.99 0.28
CA ARG A 11 -15.42 -19.40 0.66
C ARG A 11 -14.22 -19.83 1.51
N THR A 12 -14.48 -20.45 2.65
CA THR A 12 -13.48 -21.05 3.51
C THR A 12 -13.18 -22.48 3.05
N GLU A 13 -12.02 -23.00 3.46
CA GLU A 13 -11.58 -24.38 3.15
C GLU A 13 -12.58 -25.44 3.63
N ASN A 14 -13.35 -25.12 4.67
CA ASN A 14 -14.39 -25.99 5.23
C ASN A 14 -15.73 -25.91 4.47
N GLY A 15 -15.79 -25.23 3.33
CA GLY A 15 -16.99 -25.05 2.51
C GLY A 15 -18.01 -24.03 3.05
N SER A 16 -17.71 -23.38 4.17
CA SER A 16 -18.53 -22.27 4.68
C SER A 16 -18.15 -20.96 3.95
N VAL A 17 -19.01 -19.95 4.03
CA VAL A 17 -18.76 -18.63 3.43
C VAL A 17 -18.63 -17.60 4.54
N ASN A 18 -17.48 -16.92 4.58
CA ASN A 18 -17.26 -15.79 5.47
C ASN A 18 -17.64 -14.50 4.75
N VAL A 19 -18.59 -13.76 5.32
CA VAL A 19 -19.09 -12.51 4.77
C VAL A 19 -18.75 -11.37 5.72
N SER A 20 -18.04 -10.36 5.23
CA SER A 20 -17.74 -9.14 5.97
C SER A 20 -18.58 -7.96 5.47
N CYS A 21 -18.96 -7.08 6.39
CA CYS A 21 -19.70 -5.84 6.14
C CYS A 21 -18.95 -4.68 6.76
N VAL A 22 -18.68 -3.66 5.95
CA VAL A 22 -17.92 -2.46 6.36
C VAL A 22 -18.66 -1.21 5.90
N SER A 23 -18.77 -0.23 6.80
CA SER A 23 -19.34 1.09 6.47
C SER A 23 -18.71 2.19 7.34
N HIS A 24 -18.61 3.40 6.78
CA HIS A 24 -17.93 4.54 7.39
C HIS A 24 -18.78 5.80 7.30
N GLY A 25 -18.52 6.78 8.18
CA GLY A 25 -19.10 8.12 8.07
C GLY A 25 -20.39 8.34 8.87
N TRP A 26 -20.57 7.63 9.99
CA TRP A 26 -21.83 7.67 10.75
C TRP A 26 -21.80 8.63 11.93
N GLN A 27 -22.87 9.43 12.07
CA GLN A 27 -23.14 10.23 13.27
C GLN A 27 -24.64 10.47 13.38
N PRO A 28 -25.36 9.90 14.39
CA PRO A 28 -24.88 9.06 15.49
C PRO A 28 -24.57 7.60 15.07
N ARG A 29 -24.11 6.76 16.02
CA ARG A 29 -23.78 5.35 15.77
C ARG A 29 -24.99 4.58 15.18
N PRO A 30 -24.82 3.86 14.06
CA PRO A 30 -25.90 3.09 13.44
C PRO A 30 -26.13 1.75 14.14
N ARG A 31 -27.32 1.20 13.95
CA ARG A 31 -27.67 -0.17 14.33
C ARG A 31 -27.42 -1.09 13.14
N LEU A 32 -26.75 -2.21 13.40
CA LEU A 32 -26.46 -3.22 12.38
C LEU A 32 -27.35 -4.45 12.56
N LYS A 33 -27.86 -4.97 11.44
CA LYS A 33 -28.65 -6.19 11.38
C LYS A 33 -28.19 -7.04 10.19
N TRP A 34 -27.88 -8.31 10.44
CA TRP A 34 -27.67 -9.30 9.39
C TRP A 34 -28.96 -10.06 9.12
N SER A 35 -29.27 -10.34 7.85
CA SER A 35 -30.45 -11.10 7.45
C SER A 35 -30.18 -11.94 6.21
N ASP A 36 -30.77 -13.13 6.14
CA ASP A 36 -30.82 -13.94 4.91
C ASP A 36 -32.12 -13.75 4.11
N GLY A 37 -32.91 -12.75 4.47
CA GLY A 37 -34.24 -12.48 3.91
C GLY A 37 -35.39 -13.11 4.68
N THR A 38 -35.13 -14.14 5.51
CA THR A 38 -36.18 -14.84 6.29
C THR A 38 -35.97 -14.73 7.79
N ARG A 39 -34.72 -14.75 8.25
CA ARG A 39 -34.35 -14.66 9.67
C ARG A 39 -33.22 -13.66 9.89
N THR A 40 -33.18 -13.11 11.10
CA THR A 40 -32.06 -12.29 11.55
C THR A 40 -30.91 -13.21 11.96
N LEU A 41 -29.72 -12.95 11.42
CA LEU A 41 -28.52 -13.74 11.68
C LEU A 41 -27.68 -13.07 12.76
N GLN A 42 -27.03 -13.89 13.59
CA GLN A 42 -26.12 -13.41 14.62
C GLN A 42 -24.73 -13.22 14.02
N PRO A 43 -24.13 -12.02 14.10
CA PRO A 43 -22.77 -11.80 13.63
C PRO A 43 -21.78 -12.57 14.50
N GLY A 44 -20.66 -13.00 13.92
CA GLY A 44 -19.55 -13.59 14.67
C GLY A 44 -18.83 -12.55 15.52
N SER A 45 -18.70 -11.32 15.01
CA SER A 45 -18.25 -10.16 15.78
C SER A 45 -18.70 -8.87 15.10
N THR A 46 -18.96 -7.83 15.90
CA THR A 46 -19.21 -6.47 15.41
C THR A 46 -18.32 -5.51 16.19
N ARG A 47 -17.56 -4.69 15.45
CA ARG A 47 -16.65 -3.70 16.00
C ARG A 47 -17.04 -2.33 15.47
N PHE A 48 -17.10 -1.38 16.37
CA PHE A 48 -17.25 0.04 16.07
C PHE A 48 -15.89 0.70 16.30
N GLY A 49 -15.45 1.52 15.37
CA GLY A 49 -14.20 2.26 15.45
C GLY A 49 -14.42 3.73 15.15
N GLY A 50 -13.76 4.62 15.88
CA GLY A 50 -13.75 6.05 15.56
C GLY A 50 -12.89 6.30 14.32
N GLY A 51 -13.50 6.88 13.28
CA GLY A 51 -12.77 7.43 12.14
C GLY A 51 -12.30 8.86 12.42
N ALA A 52 -11.51 9.43 11.52
CA ALA A 52 -11.19 10.85 11.57
C ALA A 52 -12.49 11.69 11.50
N GLN A 53 -12.56 12.77 12.30
CA GLN A 53 -13.68 13.71 12.42
C GLN A 53 -14.93 13.24 13.23
N ASP A 54 -14.77 12.45 14.30
CA ASP A 54 -15.88 11.98 15.17
C ASP A 54 -16.97 11.14 14.47
N LEU A 55 -16.70 10.72 13.24
CA LEU A 55 -17.58 9.83 12.47
C LEU A 55 -17.26 8.38 12.81
N GLU A 56 -18.28 7.63 13.21
CA GLU A 56 -18.17 6.22 13.54
C GLU A 56 -18.03 5.37 12.25
N SER A 57 -17.23 4.32 12.36
CA SER A 57 -17.11 3.25 11.37
C SER A 57 -17.48 1.91 11.98
N ILE A 58 -18.07 1.04 11.18
CA ILE A 58 -18.55 -0.25 11.63
C ILE A 58 -17.98 -1.36 10.76
N HIS A 59 -17.51 -2.42 11.43
CA HIS A 59 -16.98 -3.62 10.81
C HIS A 59 -17.64 -4.82 11.48
N SER A 60 -18.37 -5.63 10.71
CA SER A 60 -19.02 -6.85 11.21
C SER A 60 -18.75 -8.00 10.25
N TRP A 61 -18.73 -9.22 10.76
CA TRP A 61 -18.60 -10.41 9.92
C TRP A 61 -19.54 -11.53 10.37
N LEU A 62 -19.88 -12.39 9.42
CA LEU A 62 -20.82 -13.49 9.55
C LEU A 62 -20.26 -14.71 8.84
N LEU A 63 -20.27 -15.87 9.52
CA LEU A 63 -20.01 -17.15 8.89
C LEU A 63 -21.35 -17.81 8.55
N THR A 64 -21.58 -18.08 7.27
CA THR A 64 -22.83 -18.67 6.77
C THR A 64 -22.53 -19.75 5.73
N SER A 65 -23.55 -20.46 5.26
CA SER A 65 -23.41 -21.46 4.20
C SER A 65 -24.26 -21.09 3.00
N SER A 66 -23.72 -21.22 1.79
CA SER A 66 -24.48 -21.03 0.55
C SER A 66 -25.60 -22.06 0.36
N ALA A 67 -25.61 -23.16 1.13
CA ALA A 67 -26.70 -24.12 1.17
C ALA A 67 -27.91 -23.64 1.99
N SER A 68 -27.70 -22.69 2.90
CA SER A 68 -28.75 -22.22 3.82
C SER A 68 -29.55 -21.03 3.29
N SER A 69 -28.91 -20.15 2.50
CA SER A 69 -29.58 -19.08 1.76
C SER A 69 -28.75 -18.68 0.52
N PRO A 70 -29.40 -18.30 -0.59
CA PRO A 70 -28.71 -17.81 -1.78
C PRO A 70 -27.97 -16.48 -1.57
N TRP A 71 -28.43 -15.64 -0.65
CA TRP A 71 -27.84 -14.33 -0.38
C TRP A 71 -27.93 -13.97 1.10
N VAL A 72 -27.09 -13.03 1.50
CA VAL A 72 -27.19 -12.39 2.81
C VAL A 72 -27.09 -10.88 2.66
N SER A 73 -27.70 -10.20 3.62
CA SER A 73 -27.76 -8.75 3.72
C SER A 73 -27.18 -8.26 5.03
N CYS A 74 -26.51 -7.12 4.94
CA CYS A 74 -26.14 -6.30 6.08
C CYS A 74 -26.92 -4.99 5.96
N SER A 75 -27.80 -4.74 6.94
CA SER A 75 -28.56 -3.50 7.03
C SER A 75 -28.01 -2.61 8.13
N LEU A 76 -27.88 -1.32 7.82
CA LEU A 76 -27.52 -0.27 8.76
C LEU A 76 -28.69 0.72 8.87
N SER A 77 -29.11 1.03 10.09
CA SER A 77 -30.21 1.97 10.34
C SER A 77 -29.85 2.96 11.44
N LEU A 78 -30.35 4.19 11.30
CA LEU A 78 -30.32 5.19 12.37
C LEU A 78 -31.64 5.14 13.16
N PRO A 79 -31.66 5.58 14.43
CA PRO A 79 -32.86 5.53 15.27
C PRO A 79 -34.10 6.22 14.67
N GLU A 80 -33.90 7.22 13.82
CA GLU A 80 -34.96 8.01 13.16
C GLU A 80 -34.66 8.26 11.66
N GLY A 81 -33.87 7.38 11.03
CA GLY A 81 -33.39 7.58 9.66
C GLY A 81 -33.71 6.43 8.72
N ASP A 82 -33.26 6.59 7.47
CA ASP A 82 -33.36 5.57 6.44
C ASP A 82 -32.58 4.29 6.81
N GLU A 83 -32.94 3.17 6.19
CA GLU A 83 -32.21 1.91 6.29
C GLU A 83 -31.38 1.69 5.03
N TRP A 84 -30.09 1.42 5.20
CA TRP A 84 -29.16 1.12 4.11
C TRP A 84 -28.81 -0.36 4.12
N GLU A 85 -29.29 -1.09 3.12
CA GLU A 85 -29.06 -2.51 2.96
C GLU A 85 -28.05 -2.78 1.84
N GLY A 86 -27.01 -3.55 2.15
CA GLY A 86 -26.10 -4.13 1.17
C GLY A 86 -26.31 -5.64 1.11
N ARG A 87 -26.30 -6.22 -0.10
CA ARG A 87 -26.53 -7.64 -0.35
C ARG A 87 -25.36 -8.28 -1.07
N VAL A 88 -25.08 -9.53 -0.75
CA VAL A 88 -24.10 -10.36 -1.47
C VAL A 88 -24.70 -11.72 -1.82
N ASP A 89 -24.50 -12.11 -3.07
CA ASP A 89 -24.90 -13.42 -3.60
C ASP A 89 -23.82 -14.47 -3.27
N LEU A 90 -24.24 -15.55 -2.61
CA LEU A 90 -23.36 -16.62 -2.15
C LEU A 90 -23.22 -17.76 -3.18
N GLN A 91 -24.03 -17.76 -4.25
CA GLN A 91 -24.01 -18.81 -5.27
C GLN A 91 -22.86 -18.61 -6.25
N ASN A 92 -22.55 -17.36 -6.60
CA ASN A 92 -21.58 -17.02 -7.64
C ASN A 92 -20.14 -16.77 -7.12
N LEU A 93 -19.79 -17.30 -5.94
CA LEU A 93 -18.45 -17.15 -5.37
C LEU A 93 -17.45 -18.12 -6.02
N PRO A 94 -16.25 -17.64 -6.42
CA PRO A 94 -15.24 -18.46 -7.06
C PRO A 94 -14.84 -19.65 -6.17
N GLU A 95 -14.80 -20.83 -6.77
CA GLU A 95 -14.53 -22.10 -6.09
C GLU A 95 -13.03 -22.27 -5.87
N VAL A 96 -12.61 -22.58 -4.64
CA VAL A 96 -11.21 -22.92 -4.34
C VAL A 96 -10.98 -24.34 -4.85
N GLN A 97 -10.52 -24.47 -6.10
CA GLN A 97 -10.19 -25.76 -6.69
C GLN A 97 -8.90 -26.31 -6.08
N ALA A 98 -9.04 -27.18 -5.09
CA ALA A 98 -7.97 -28.06 -4.63
C ALA A 98 -7.76 -29.19 -5.66
N ASN A 99 -6.96 -28.92 -6.69
CA ASN A 99 -6.62 -29.95 -7.67
C ASN A 99 -5.55 -30.90 -7.12
N SER A 100 -6.00 -31.97 -6.45
CA SER A 100 -5.20 -33.16 -6.20
C SER A 100 -5.46 -34.22 -7.27
N SER A 101 -4.38 -34.83 -7.77
CA SER A 101 -4.27 -35.98 -8.70
C SER A 101 -4.26 -35.69 -10.21
N GLY A 102 -3.05 -35.52 -10.76
CA GLY A 102 -2.77 -35.50 -12.19
C GLY A 102 -1.85 -36.66 -12.58
N SER A 103 -2.41 -37.62 -13.32
CA SER A 103 -1.77 -38.75 -14.00
C SER A 103 -0.50 -38.35 -14.78
N LEU A 104 0.48 -39.27 -14.91
CA LEU A 104 1.78 -39.10 -15.60
C LEU A 104 1.73 -38.39 -16.96
N LEU A 105 0.57 -38.40 -17.63
CA LEU A 105 0.32 -37.67 -18.88
C LEU A 105 0.39 -36.14 -18.71
N THR A 106 0.03 -35.59 -17.55
CA THR A 106 0.13 -34.14 -17.29
C THR A 106 1.58 -33.68 -17.20
N ALA A 107 2.45 -34.48 -16.56
CA ALA A 107 3.88 -34.21 -16.50
C ALA A 107 4.54 -34.22 -17.89
N VAL A 108 4.11 -35.12 -18.78
CA VAL A 108 4.59 -35.19 -20.16
C VAL A 108 4.13 -33.97 -20.97
N ILE A 109 2.88 -33.55 -20.83
CA ILE A 109 2.37 -32.34 -21.50
C ILE A 109 3.10 -31.09 -21.01
N ILE A 110 3.36 -30.98 -19.70
CA ILE A 110 4.14 -29.87 -19.11
C ILE A 110 5.57 -29.88 -19.65
N LEU A 111 6.22 -31.06 -19.75
CA LEU A 111 7.56 -31.17 -20.31
C LEU A 111 7.61 -30.72 -21.78
N ILE A 112 6.63 -31.11 -22.59
CA ILE A 112 6.54 -30.69 -24.00
C ILE A 112 6.32 -29.17 -24.10
N LEU A 113 5.43 -28.60 -23.27
CA LEU A 113 5.21 -27.16 -23.21
C LEU A 113 6.48 -26.40 -22.82
N LEU A 114 7.24 -26.89 -21.83
CA LEU A 114 8.50 -26.28 -21.41
C LEU A 114 9.55 -26.31 -22.53
N LEU A 115 9.62 -27.39 -23.31
CA LEU A 115 10.53 -27.48 -24.46
C LEU A 115 10.14 -26.53 -25.59
N VAL A 116 8.84 -26.37 -25.86
CA VAL A 116 8.33 -25.40 -26.85
C VAL A 116 8.64 -23.97 -26.40
N ILE A 117 8.41 -23.66 -25.12
CA ILE A 117 8.73 -22.34 -24.56
C ILE A 117 10.23 -22.07 -24.64
N ALA A 118 11.07 -23.05 -24.30
CA ALA A 118 12.52 -22.92 -24.43
C ALA A 118 12.95 -22.65 -25.87
N ALA A 119 12.38 -23.36 -26.85
CA ALA A 119 12.66 -23.13 -28.27
C ALA A 119 12.20 -21.75 -28.75
N VAL A 120 11.05 -21.25 -28.27
CA VAL A 120 10.56 -19.89 -28.57
C VAL A 120 11.46 -18.84 -27.93
N VAL A 121 11.86 -19.01 -26.67
CA VAL A 121 12.78 -18.10 -25.97
C VAL A 121 14.12 -18.06 -26.69
N ILE A 122 14.67 -19.22 -27.05
CA ILE A 122 15.90 -19.32 -27.83
C ILE A 122 15.72 -18.62 -29.19
N GLY A 123 14.60 -18.84 -29.88
CA GLY A 123 14.28 -18.16 -31.14
C GLY A 123 14.12 -16.65 -31.00
N VAL A 124 13.53 -16.16 -29.91
CA VAL A 124 13.39 -14.73 -29.58
C VAL A 124 14.76 -14.15 -29.23
N LEU A 125 15.61 -14.86 -28.48
CA LEU A 125 16.99 -14.43 -28.19
C LEU A 125 17.84 -14.36 -29.46
N TYR A 126 17.63 -15.27 -30.41
CA TYR A 126 18.26 -15.18 -31.72
C TYR A 126 17.70 -14.03 -32.57
N ARG A 127 16.38 -13.76 -32.51
CA ARG A 127 15.76 -12.62 -33.22
C ARG A 127 16.08 -11.25 -32.61
N LYS A 128 16.28 -11.17 -31.30
CA LYS A 128 16.59 -9.92 -30.58
C LYS A 128 18.00 -9.39 -30.87
N ARG A 129 18.77 -10.07 -31.73
CA ARG A 129 20.03 -9.57 -32.30
C ARG A 129 19.86 -8.69 -33.53
N ASP A 130 18.70 -8.69 -34.20
CA ASP A 130 18.46 -7.89 -35.40
C ASP A 130 17.08 -7.19 -35.32
N LEU A 131 17.11 -5.85 -35.18
CA LEU A 131 16.07 -4.83 -35.46
C LEU A 131 15.34 -4.15 -34.26
N PRO A 132 14.99 -2.85 -34.42
CA PRO A 132 14.78 -1.88 -33.35
C PRO A 132 13.32 -1.80 -32.89
N GLU A 133 13.11 -1.47 -31.61
CA GLU A 133 11.78 -1.20 -31.04
C GLU A 133 11.25 0.16 -31.51
N GLU A 134 10.20 0.12 -32.33
CA GLU A 134 9.28 1.23 -32.61
C GLU A 134 7.97 0.94 -31.86
N GLY A 135 7.56 1.86 -30.99
CA GLY A 135 6.40 1.68 -30.10
C GLY A 135 5.07 2.04 -30.75
N THR A 136 3.95 1.62 -30.13
CA THR A 136 2.91 2.54 -29.59
C THR A 136 1.73 1.78 -28.94
N LYS A 137 1.48 2.15 -27.67
CA LYS A 137 0.23 2.48 -26.95
C LYS A 137 -1.01 1.58 -27.05
N THR A 138 -1.57 1.23 -25.89
CA THR A 138 -2.83 1.80 -25.36
C THR A 138 -2.88 1.57 -23.84
N GLU A 139 -2.87 2.64 -23.03
CA GLU A 139 -2.82 2.58 -21.55
C GLU A 139 -4.20 2.41 -20.92
N THR A 140 -4.39 1.27 -20.25
CA THR A 140 -5.25 1.17 -19.06
C THR A 140 -4.32 1.43 -17.87
N LYS A 141 -4.64 2.39 -16.98
CA LYS A 141 -3.89 2.63 -15.73
C LYS A 141 -3.93 1.38 -14.85
N GLN A 142 -3.00 0.46 -15.07
CA GLN A 142 -2.80 -0.72 -14.24
C GLN A 142 -1.51 -0.50 -13.45
N LEU A 143 -1.67 -0.17 -12.16
CA LEU A 143 -0.58 -0.13 -11.20
C LEU A 143 -0.10 -1.57 -11.00
N VAL A 144 1.16 -1.86 -11.32
CA VAL A 144 1.74 -3.19 -11.14
C VAL A 144 2.63 -3.14 -9.90
N LEU A 145 2.23 -3.89 -8.88
CA LEU A 145 3.07 -4.12 -7.71
C LEU A 145 3.91 -5.38 -7.97
N SER A 146 5.19 -5.19 -8.20
CA SER A 146 6.12 -6.31 -8.37
C SER A 146 6.83 -6.57 -7.05
N THR A 147 6.37 -7.57 -6.31
CA THR A 147 7.16 -8.24 -5.27
C THR A 147 8.05 -9.28 -5.95
N GLU A 148 9.03 -8.84 -6.73
CA GLU A 148 10.04 -9.77 -7.24
C GLU A 148 10.83 -10.32 -6.03
N ASN A 149 10.61 -11.61 -5.78
CA ASN A 149 11.34 -12.48 -4.87
C ASN A 149 11.39 -12.01 -3.40
N MET A 150 10.38 -12.46 -2.64
CA MET A 150 10.44 -12.52 -1.16
C MET A 150 11.64 -13.36 -0.64
N GLU A 151 12.36 -14.05 -1.53
CA GLU A 151 13.44 -14.99 -1.22
C GLU A 151 14.83 -14.63 -1.79
N GLY A 152 14.96 -13.58 -2.61
CA GLY A 152 16.24 -13.18 -3.22
C GLY A 152 16.94 -12.05 -2.48
N SER A 153 18.21 -12.23 -2.08
CA SER A 153 19.10 -11.13 -1.69
C SER A 153 19.45 -10.31 -2.94
N LEU A 154 19.38 -8.98 -2.83
CA LEU A 154 19.83 -8.04 -3.86
C LEU A 154 21.34 -8.17 -4.00
N LYS A 155 21.86 -8.23 -5.23
CA LYS A 155 23.31 -8.25 -5.43
C LYS A 155 23.89 -6.90 -5.02
N THR A 156 25.10 -6.91 -4.49
CA THR A 156 25.83 -5.68 -4.14
C THR A 156 25.96 -4.74 -5.34
N GLU A 157 26.22 -5.28 -6.53
CA GLU A 157 26.32 -4.53 -7.78
C GLU A 157 25.04 -3.76 -8.13
N ASP A 158 23.87 -4.33 -7.83
CA ASP A 158 22.58 -3.70 -8.11
C ASP A 158 22.37 -2.48 -7.19
N LEU A 159 22.67 -2.63 -5.89
CA LEU A 159 22.56 -1.51 -4.93
C LEU A 159 23.56 -0.39 -5.26
N GLU A 160 24.80 -0.75 -5.59
CA GLU A 160 25.82 0.23 -5.97
C GLU A 160 25.44 0.97 -7.26
N THR A 161 24.79 0.28 -8.21
CA THR A 161 24.24 0.93 -9.41
C THR A 161 23.15 1.93 -9.05
N MET A 162 22.25 1.60 -8.10
CA MET A 162 21.24 2.56 -7.62
C MET A 162 21.89 3.77 -6.92
N ARG A 163 22.93 3.55 -6.11
CA ARG A 163 23.69 4.60 -5.42
C ARG A 163 24.43 5.56 -6.37
N GLN A 164 24.68 5.18 -7.62
CA GLN A 164 25.20 6.13 -8.62
C GLN A 164 24.22 7.28 -8.90
N ALA A 165 22.92 7.06 -8.67
CA ALA A 165 21.89 8.09 -8.78
C ALA A 165 21.64 8.83 -7.46
N ARG A 166 22.59 8.79 -6.51
CA ARG A 166 22.42 9.41 -5.19
C ARG A 166 22.23 10.92 -5.29
N VAL A 167 21.26 11.43 -4.55
CA VAL A 167 20.90 12.84 -4.50
C VAL A 167 20.90 13.35 -3.07
N ASP A 168 21.29 14.62 -2.91
CA ASP A 168 21.28 15.30 -1.62
C ASP A 168 19.85 15.79 -1.30
N VAL A 169 19.12 15.00 -0.50
CA VAL A 169 17.75 15.35 -0.08
C VAL A 169 17.78 16.14 1.22
N SER A 170 17.02 17.24 1.26
CA SER A 170 16.79 18.05 2.46
C SER A 170 15.31 18.27 2.70
N LEU A 171 14.93 18.45 3.96
CA LEU A 171 13.55 18.69 4.40
C LEU A 171 13.16 20.15 4.14
N ASP A 172 12.00 20.36 3.52
CA ASP A 172 11.50 21.71 3.28
C ASP A 172 10.83 22.27 4.53
N HIS A 173 11.57 23.08 5.28
CA HIS A 173 11.10 23.76 6.50
C HIS A 173 9.78 24.51 6.32
N GLN A 174 9.49 25.02 5.11
CA GLN A 174 8.24 25.75 4.85
C GLN A 174 7.02 24.84 4.82
N THR A 175 7.21 23.54 4.54
CA THR A 175 6.13 22.54 4.50
C THR A 175 5.96 21.80 5.83
N ALA A 176 6.79 22.12 6.84
CA ALA A 176 6.76 21.45 8.14
C ALA A 176 5.47 21.79 8.91
N PRO A 177 4.64 20.80 9.26
CA PRO A 177 3.55 20.97 10.21
C PRO A 177 4.07 21.47 11.57
N ALA A 178 3.23 22.20 12.33
CA ALA A 178 3.62 22.77 13.62
C ALA A 178 4.05 21.71 14.66
N CYS A 179 3.56 20.48 14.49
CA CYS A 179 3.85 19.31 15.30
C CYS A 179 5.17 18.61 14.96
N LEU A 180 5.88 19.01 13.90
CA LEU A 180 7.16 18.46 13.52
C LEU A 180 8.30 19.43 13.80
N THR A 181 9.44 18.89 14.22
CA THR A 181 10.69 19.65 14.36
C THR A 181 11.68 19.16 13.34
N VAL A 182 12.20 20.10 12.55
CA VAL A 182 13.26 19.88 11.57
C VAL A 182 14.57 20.43 12.13
N SER A 183 15.66 19.67 12.05
CA SER A 183 16.99 20.15 12.45
C SER A 183 17.48 21.29 11.57
N ALA A 184 18.42 22.09 12.06
CA ALA A 184 18.97 23.23 11.33
C ALA A 184 19.63 22.87 9.98
N ASN A 185 20.15 21.64 9.85
CA ASN A 185 20.70 21.13 8.59
C ASN A 185 19.66 20.54 7.64
N GLY A 186 18.37 20.52 8.02
CA GLY A 186 17.30 19.98 7.19
C GLY A 186 17.35 18.46 7.00
N LYS A 187 18.04 17.71 7.87
CA LYS A 187 18.26 16.26 7.72
C LYS A 187 17.58 15.40 8.77
N GLU A 188 17.20 15.96 9.92
CA GLU A 188 16.55 15.23 11.00
C GLU A 188 15.14 15.74 11.20
N LEU A 189 14.19 14.81 11.30
CA LEU A 189 12.77 15.06 11.49
C LEU A 189 12.28 14.33 12.75
N ARG A 190 11.64 15.06 13.66
CA ARG A 190 11.12 14.50 14.92
C ARG A 190 9.70 14.99 15.18
N TYR A 191 8.87 14.10 15.72
CA TYR A 191 7.55 14.47 16.23
C TYR A 191 7.68 15.16 17.60
N LYS A 192 7.05 16.32 17.75
CA LYS A 192 6.98 17.05 19.01
C LYS A 192 5.66 16.73 19.70
N LYS A 193 5.75 16.04 20.83
CA LYS A 193 4.58 15.71 21.66
C LYS A 193 4.17 16.92 22.50
N ASP A 194 3.54 17.91 21.88
CA ASP A 194 2.99 19.11 22.53
C ASP A 194 1.52 19.33 22.15
N ASP A 195 0.79 20.10 22.97
CA ASP A 195 -0.65 20.43 22.82
C ASP A 195 -1.00 21.29 21.59
N LEU A 196 -0.02 21.62 20.74
CA LEU A 196 -0.19 22.42 19.53
C LEU A 196 -0.53 21.59 18.29
N CYS A 197 -0.47 20.25 18.37
CA CYS A 197 -0.89 19.38 17.28
C CYS A 197 -2.39 19.55 17.04
N ILE A 198 -2.76 20.17 15.92
CA ILE A 198 -4.18 20.29 15.54
C ILE A 198 -4.68 18.89 15.15
N PRO A 199 -5.80 18.40 15.73
CA PRO A 199 -6.38 17.13 15.34
C PRO A 199 -6.68 17.12 13.82
N GLY A 200 -6.09 16.17 13.09
CA GLY A 200 -6.24 16.06 11.64
C GLY A 200 -5.15 16.71 10.80
N GLU A 201 -4.13 17.32 11.40
CA GLU A 201 -2.95 17.80 10.67
C GLU A 201 -2.12 16.61 10.14
N HIS A 202 -1.73 16.65 8.87
CA HIS A 202 -0.88 15.62 8.27
C HIS A 202 0.51 15.68 8.90
N LEU A 203 0.95 14.62 9.59
CA LEU A 203 2.29 14.51 10.21
C LEU A 203 3.42 14.28 9.19
N SER A 204 3.29 14.80 7.97
CA SER A 204 4.25 14.59 6.89
C SER A 204 4.77 15.89 6.32
N ILE A 205 5.99 15.84 5.81
CA ILE A 205 6.73 16.97 5.23
C ILE A 205 7.34 16.55 3.89
N LEU A 206 7.47 17.50 2.97
CA LEU A 206 8.12 17.27 1.68
C LEU A 206 9.63 17.52 1.78
N GLY A 207 10.38 16.77 0.99
CA GLY A 207 11.80 17.01 0.73
C GLY A 207 12.02 17.77 -0.56
N LYS A 208 13.27 18.21 -0.73
CA LYS A 208 13.81 18.83 -1.93
C LYS A 208 15.12 18.11 -2.32
N PRO A 209 15.47 18.03 -3.61
CA PRO A 209 14.74 18.59 -4.76
C PRO A 209 13.52 17.74 -5.16
N GLY A 210 12.66 18.30 -6.02
CA GLY A 210 11.66 17.53 -6.75
C GLY A 210 12.26 16.85 -7.99
N PHE A 211 11.58 15.84 -8.51
CA PHE A 211 12.03 15.02 -9.63
C PHE A 211 10.99 14.98 -10.74
N THR A 212 11.47 15.05 -11.98
CA THR A 212 10.67 15.05 -13.21
C THR A 212 11.19 14.01 -14.19
N GLN A 213 10.63 13.99 -15.40
CA GLN A 213 11.13 13.17 -16.51
C GLN A 213 12.63 13.36 -16.74
N GLY A 214 13.34 12.26 -17.02
CA GLY A 214 14.80 12.21 -17.16
C GLY A 214 15.56 11.97 -15.86
N CYS A 215 14.89 12.00 -14.69
CA CYS A 215 15.56 11.85 -13.40
C CYS A 215 15.59 10.40 -12.90
N ARG A 216 16.76 10.01 -12.41
CA ARG A 216 16.93 8.91 -11.46
C ARG A 216 17.41 9.49 -10.15
N ALA A 217 16.88 9.00 -9.04
CA ALA A 217 17.22 9.50 -7.71
C ALA A 217 17.32 8.34 -6.71
N TYR A 218 18.31 8.43 -5.84
CA TYR A 218 18.49 7.54 -4.71
C TYR A 218 18.78 8.31 -3.44
N TRP A 219 18.09 7.97 -2.36
CA TRP A 219 18.39 8.51 -1.02
C TRP A 219 18.16 7.45 0.05
N GLU A 220 18.82 7.62 1.19
CA GLU A 220 18.74 6.70 2.33
C GLU A 220 18.16 7.43 3.54
N VAL A 221 17.31 6.72 4.28
CA VAL A 221 16.65 7.23 5.48
C VAL A 221 16.98 6.33 6.66
N GLY A 222 17.68 6.88 7.65
CA GLY A 222 17.93 6.28 8.94
C GLY A 222 16.66 6.25 9.79
N LEU A 223 16.27 5.05 10.18
CA LEU A 223 15.11 4.72 11.01
C LEU A 223 15.52 4.19 12.39
N ARG A 224 16.80 4.27 12.74
CA ARG A 224 17.33 3.98 14.07
C ARG A 224 17.60 5.28 14.82
N ASP A 225 17.06 5.39 16.02
CA ASP A 225 17.31 6.48 16.96
C ASP A 225 17.84 5.91 18.28
N ASP A 226 18.78 6.61 18.92
CA ASP A 226 19.48 6.12 20.11
C ASP A 226 18.54 5.89 21.31
N LYS A 227 17.40 6.61 21.37
CA LYS A 227 16.47 6.55 22.51
C LYS A 227 15.42 5.47 22.32
N VAL A 228 14.88 5.34 21.12
CA VAL A 228 13.75 4.42 20.83
C VAL A 228 14.18 3.14 20.10
N GLY A 229 15.44 3.04 19.70
CA GLY A 229 15.95 1.94 18.88
C GLY A 229 15.46 2.05 17.44
N ILE A 230 15.04 0.93 16.85
CA ILE A 230 14.44 0.91 15.52
C ILE A 230 13.03 1.46 15.62
N LYS A 231 12.73 2.50 14.85
CA LYS A 231 11.41 3.13 14.80
C LYS A 231 10.34 2.13 14.37
N ILE A 232 9.19 2.20 15.04
CA ILE A 232 8.05 1.30 14.82
C ILE A 232 6.83 2.02 14.21
N SER A 233 6.96 3.31 13.94
CA SER A 233 5.97 4.14 13.27
C SER A 233 6.70 5.16 12.39
N TRP A 234 6.48 5.11 11.07
CA TRP A 234 7.07 6.05 10.10
C TRP A 234 6.50 5.81 8.70
N TRP A 235 6.43 6.86 7.87
CA TRP A 235 6.15 6.75 6.42
C TRP A 235 7.27 7.41 5.62
N VAL A 236 7.68 6.78 4.53
CA VAL A 236 8.69 7.30 3.59
C VAL A 236 8.25 6.97 2.17
N GLY A 237 8.41 7.92 1.26
CA GLY A 237 8.18 7.66 -0.17
C GLY A 237 8.23 8.93 -1.00
N VAL A 238 7.32 9.04 -1.96
CA VAL A 238 7.18 10.23 -2.81
C VAL A 238 5.72 10.66 -2.89
N ALA A 239 5.50 11.96 -3.08
CA ALA A 239 4.20 12.53 -3.35
C ALA A 239 4.26 13.46 -4.57
N CYS A 240 3.17 13.51 -5.34
CA CYS A 240 3.02 14.57 -6.33
C CYS A 240 2.93 15.92 -5.60
N GLY A 241 3.70 16.92 -6.06
CA GLY A 241 3.58 18.28 -5.55
C GLY A 241 2.58 19.08 -6.37
N SER A 242 1.57 19.65 -5.73
CA SER A 242 0.79 20.74 -6.33
C SER A 242 1.21 22.07 -5.71
N PHE A 243 1.50 23.05 -6.57
CA PHE A 243 1.76 24.41 -6.11
C PHE A 243 0.43 25.03 -5.66
N SER A 244 0.36 25.45 -4.39
CA SER A 244 -0.71 26.32 -3.92
C SER A 244 -0.60 27.67 -4.63
N ARG A 245 -1.70 28.44 -4.67
CA ARG A 245 -1.69 29.82 -5.23
C ARG A 245 -0.70 30.76 -4.54
N GLN A 246 -0.11 30.36 -3.41
CA GLN A 246 0.90 31.10 -2.65
C GLN A 246 2.34 30.58 -2.84
N GLY A 247 2.57 29.61 -3.74
CA GLY A 247 3.90 29.07 -4.04
C GLY A 247 4.37 27.95 -3.09
N GLU A 248 3.52 27.50 -2.17
CA GLU A 248 3.79 26.34 -1.30
C GLU A 248 3.53 25.03 -2.05
N VAL A 249 4.44 24.06 -1.95
CA VAL A 249 4.21 22.72 -2.48
C VAL A 249 3.40 21.92 -1.47
N LYS A 250 2.19 21.47 -1.85
CA LYS A 250 1.37 20.57 -1.04
C LYS A 250 1.33 19.17 -1.67
N PRO A 251 1.38 18.10 -0.87
CA PRO A 251 1.14 16.75 -1.37
C PRO A 251 -0.24 16.68 -2.04
N CYS A 252 -0.30 16.17 -3.27
CA CYS A 252 -1.56 15.81 -3.92
C CYS A 252 -2.19 14.57 -3.25
N ASN A 253 -3.43 14.23 -3.64
CA ASN A 253 -4.07 12.98 -3.25
C ASN A 253 -3.32 11.72 -3.73
N ASP A 254 -2.37 11.87 -4.65
CA ASP A 254 -1.54 10.80 -5.17
C ASP A 254 -0.17 10.82 -4.48
N PHE A 255 0.04 9.84 -3.61
CA PHE A 255 1.31 9.58 -2.95
C PHE A 255 1.59 8.09 -2.93
N TRP A 256 2.87 7.75 -2.91
CA TRP A 256 3.39 6.39 -2.93
C TRP A 256 4.36 6.24 -1.77
N CYS A 257 3.91 5.64 -0.67
CA CYS A 257 4.72 5.55 0.53
C CYS A 257 4.74 4.16 1.13
N LEU A 258 5.93 3.73 1.53
CA LEU A 258 6.08 2.62 2.45
C LEU A 258 5.90 3.16 3.87
N SER A 259 5.06 2.50 4.66
CA SER A 259 4.80 2.87 6.04
C SER A 259 4.92 1.66 6.97
N LEU A 260 5.47 1.90 8.15
CA LEU A 260 5.37 0.97 9.26
C LEU A 260 4.40 1.55 10.29
N ASP A 261 3.44 0.74 10.70
CA ASP A 261 2.56 1.01 11.83
C ASP A 261 2.72 -0.08 12.89
N LYS A 262 2.63 0.29 14.17
CA LYS A 262 2.83 -0.62 15.30
C LYS A 262 1.81 -1.76 15.32
N GLU A 263 0.57 -1.47 14.95
CA GLU A 263 -0.54 -2.43 15.01
C GLU A 263 -0.77 -3.12 13.66
N LYS A 264 -0.68 -2.36 12.56
CA LYS A 264 -0.98 -2.85 11.21
C LYS A 264 0.22 -3.46 10.49
N GLY A 265 1.44 -3.20 10.97
CA GLY A 265 2.67 -3.71 10.35
C GLY A 265 3.13 -2.86 9.17
N LEU A 266 3.92 -3.46 8.28
CA LEU A 266 4.47 -2.80 7.10
C LEU A 266 3.41 -2.76 5.99
N SER A 267 3.14 -1.57 5.46
CA SER A 267 2.15 -1.37 4.40
C SER A 267 2.66 -0.42 3.34
N LEU A 268 2.16 -0.60 2.12
CA LEU A 268 2.28 0.40 1.07
C LEU A 268 0.98 1.23 1.07
N ASN A 269 1.11 2.52 1.36
CA ASN A 269 0.01 3.46 1.29
C ASN A 269 -0.07 4.03 -0.12
N MET A 270 -1.20 3.72 -0.75
CA MET A 270 -1.64 4.11 -2.09
C MET A 270 -3.13 4.45 -2.00
N THR A 271 -3.81 4.68 -3.13
CA THR A 271 -5.29 4.72 -3.20
C THR A 271 -5.95 3.49 -2.55
N ASP A 272 -5.26 2.33 -2.55
CA ASP A 272 -5.62 1.11 -1.81
C ASP A 272 -4.49 0.70 -0.85
N HIS A 273 -4.80 0.43 0.43
CA HIS A 273 -3.79 0.00 1.41
C HIS A 273 -3.38 -1.46 1.18
N ILE A 274 -2.09 -1.72 0.97
CA ILE A 274 -1.55 -3.08 0.78
C ILE A 274 -0.70 -3.45 1.99
N LEU A 275 -1.10 -4.49 2.73
CA LEU A 275 -0.30 -5.08 3.81
C LEU A 275 0.81 -5.95 3.22
N LEU A 276 2.06 -5.71 3.64
CA LEU A 276 3.21 -6.51 3.26
C LEU A 276 3.51 -7.55 4.34
N PRO A 277 3.99 -8.76 3.97
CA PRO A 277 4.44 -9.76 4.93
C PRO A 277 5.46 -9.18 5.92
N ALA A 278 5.31 -9.52 7.20
CA ALA A 278 6.05 -8.89 8.29
C ALA A 278 7.53 -9.35 8.30
N LEU A 279 8.36 -8.69 7.50
CA LEU A 279 9.82 -8.48 7.59
C LEU A 279 10.34 -8.14 6.17
N PRO A 280 11.33 -7.22 6.02
CA PRO A 280 12.22 -6.69 7.06
C PRO A 280 11.75 -5.39 7.74
N ARG A 281 12.32 -5.11 8.93
CA ARG A 281 12.25 -3.80 9.61
C ARG A 281 13.60 -3.09 9.44
N PRO A 282 13.78 -2.32 8.35
CA PRO A 282 15.08 -1.74 8.03
C PRO A 282 15.55 -0.76 9.11
N GLN A 283 16.86 -0.76 9.40
CA GLN A 283 17.47 0.34 10.15
C GLN A 283 17.72 1.52 9.22
N THR A 284 18.01 1.23 7.96
CA THR A 284 18.18 2.18 6.87
C THR A 284 17.32 1.76 5.69
N LEU A 285 16.41 2.64 5.31
CA LEU A 285 15.56 2.45 4.15
C LEU A 285 16.14 3.22 2.96
N GLY A 286 16.58 2.50 1.94
CA GLY A 286 16.93 3.05 0.65
C GLY A 286 15.68 3.26 -0.20
N VAL A 287 15.59 4.40 -0.87
CA VAL A 287 14.53 4.72 -1.82
C VAL A 287 15.18 5.00 -3.17
N TYR A 288 14.76 4.25 -4.18
CA TYR A 288 15.21 4.44 -5.57
C TYR A 288 14.02 4.83 -6.44
N LEU A 289 14.19 5.89 -7.21
CA LEU A 289 13.21 6.40 -8.17
C LEU A 289 13.84 6.39 -9.57
N ASP A 290 13.19 5.74 -10.53
CA ASP A 290 13.41 5.93 -11.96
C ASP A 290 12.13 6.50 -12.56
N TYR A 291 12.12 7.82 -12.80
CA TYR A 291 10.91 8.52 -13.24
C TYR A 291 10.45 8.01 -14.61
N ASP A 292 11.40 7.82 -15.54
CA ASP A 292 11.08 7.46 -16.92
C ASP A 292 10.53 6.04 -17.04
N LYS A 293 10.98 5.13 -16.17
CA LYS A 293 10.43 3.77 -16.07
C LYS A 293 9.20 3.67 -15.18
N GLY A 294 8.87 4.73 -14.43
CA GLY A 294 7.78 4.70 -13.47
C GLY A 294 8.06 3.82 -12.26
N GLU A 295 9.33 3.57 -11.93
CA GLU A 295 9.72 2.65 -10.86
C GLU A 295 10.05 3.39 -9.57
N LEU A 296 9.38 2.99 -8.48
CA LEU A 296 9.73 3.38 -7.12
C LEU A 296 10.04 2.13 -6.30
N SER A 297 11.29 1.96 -5.90
CA SER A 297 11.76 0.79 -5.14
C SER A 297 12.16 1.18 -3.72
N PHE A 298 11.78 0.34 -2.77
CA PHE A 298 12.16 0.45 -1.37
C PHE A 298 13.09 -0.71 -1.00
N ILE A 299 14.23 -0.40 -0.39
CA ILE A 299 15.31 -1.35 -0.12
C ILE A 299 15.66 -1.32 1.36
N SER A 300 15.71 -2.49 2.01
CA SER A 300 16.41 -2.67 3.28
C SER A 300 17.90 -2.72 2.99
N VAL A 301 18.63 -1.68 3.38
CA VAL A 301 20.06 -1.54 3.06
C VAL A 301 20.88 -2.56 3.83
N GLU A 302 20.54 -2.80 5.10
CA GLU A 302 21.25 -3.78 5.94
C GLU A 302 21.07 -5.22 5.42
N ASP A 303 19.84 -5.57 5.05
CA ASP A 303 19.53 -6.92 4.57
C ASP A 303 19.86 -7.10 3.09
N MET A 304 20.36 -6.04 2.42
CA MET A 304 20.59 -6.00 0.98
C MET A 304 19.39 -6.57 0.23
N ARG A 305 18.20 -6.07 0.54
CA ARG A 305 16.95 -6.71 0.10
C ARG A 305 15.94 -5.67 -0.34
N ARG A 306 15.43 -5.83 -1.57
CA ARG A 306 14.29 -5.05 -2.03
C ARG A 306 13.03 -5.49 -1.30
N ILE A 307 12.40 -4.55 -0.63
CA ILE A 307 11.15 -4.75 0.12
C ILE A 307 9.99 -4.81 -0.87
N VAL A 308 9.89 -3.79 -1.72
CA VAL A 308 8.82 -3.68 -2.72
C VAL A 308 9.25 -2.76 -3.86
N THR A 309 8.69 -2.96 -5.04
CA THR A 309 8.74 -1.99 -6.14
C THR A 309 7.34 -1.70 -6.62
N VAL A 310 7.08 -0.42 -6.78
CA VAL A 310 5.83 0.11 -7.31
C VAL A 310 6.11 0.61 -8.71
N THR A 311 5.38 0.07 -9.68
CA THR A 311 5.41 0.58 -11.04
C THR A 311 4.16 1.43 -11.26
N THR A 312 4.36 2.71 -11.56
CA THR A 312 3.29 3.70 -11.72
C THR A 312 3.66 4.72 -12.77
N VAL A 313 2.66 5.40 -13.33
CA VAL A 313 2.90 6.52 -14.25
C VAL A 313 2.93 7.80 -13.43
N PHE A 314 4.13 8.33 -13.21
CA PHE A 314 4.30 9.65 -12.59
C PHE A 314 3.83 10.74 -13.55
N THR A 315 3.09 11.71 -13.02
CA THR A 315 2.63 12.88 -13.76
C THR A 315 3.01 14.14 -13.01
N GLY A 316 3.77 15.03 -13.66
CA GLY A 316 4.28 16.24 -13.01
C GLY A 316 5.50 15.98 -12.13
N GLU A 317 5.84 16.94 -11.28
CA GLU A 317 6.98 16.85 -10.37
C GLU A 317 6.61 16.08 -9.10
N VAL A 318 7.46 15.11 -8.72
CA VAL A 318 7.31 14.34 -7.49
C VAL A 318 8.40 14.71 -6.48
N PHE A 319 8.03 14.75 -5.21
CA PHE A 319 8.91 15.16 -4.13
C PHE A 319 9.06 14.03 -3.11
N PRO A 320 10.23 13.86 -2.48
CA PRO A 320 10.36 13.00 -1.32
C PRO A 320 9.32 13.35 -0.26
N LEU A 321 8.71 12.34 0.37
CA LEU A 321 7.73 12.51 1.46
C LEU A 321 8.24 11.77 2.70
N PHE A 322 8.17 12.46 3.84
CA PHE A 322 8.64 11.93 5.12
C PHE A 322 7.60 12.14 6.21
N ASN A 323 7.38 11.12 7.04
CA ASN A 323 6.59 11.18 8.26
C ASN A 323 7.35 10.43 9.37
N PRO A 324 7.75 11.10 10.46
CA PRO A 324 8.57 10.47 11.50
C PRO A 324 7.74 9.56 12.41
N GLY A 325 6.42 9.47 12.24
CA GLY A 325 5.52 8.79 13.17
C GLY A 325 5.49 9.44 14.56
N ILE A 326 4.78 8.79 15.48
CA ILE A 326 4.49 9.35 16.82
C ILE A 326 5.31 8.72 17.95
N ASP A 327 6.30 7.88 17.62
CA ASP A 327 7.12 7.16 18.61
C ASP A 327 8.18 8.05 19.29
N GLY A 328 8.32 9.31 18.85
CA GLY A 328 9.24 10.31 19.41
C GLY A 328 10.71 10.16 19.02
N GLY A 329 11.05 9.09 18.29
CA GLY A 329 12.38 8.91 17.70
C GLY A 329 12.59 9.80 16.48
N ALA A 330 13.83 10.23 16.25
CA ALA A 330 14.15 10.97 15.03
C ALA A 330 14.29 10.06 13.81
N MET A 331 13.73 10.52 12.70
CA MET A 331 14.04 10.05 11.36
C MET A 331 15.16 10.92 10.78
N LYS A 332 16.15 10.33 10.11
CA LYS A 332 17.30 11.05 9.55
C LYS A 332 17.49 10.75 8.07
N ILE A 333 17.68 11.76 7.24
CA ILE A 333 18.15 11.59 5.86
C ILE A 333 19.67 11.44 5.90
N LEU A 334 20.21 10.44 5.21
CA LEU A 334 21.64 10.09 5.24
C LEU A 334 22.37 10.57 3.99
N ASP A 335 23.58 11.11 4.20
CA ASP A 335 24.43 11.76 3.19
C ASP A 335 25.36 10.83 2.42
#